data_AF-A0A955AVR1-F1
#
_entry.id   AF-A0A955AVR1-F1
#
_cell.length_a   1.000
_cell.length_b   1.000
_cell.length_c   1.000
_cell.angle_alpha   90.00
_cell.angle_beta   90.00
_cell.angle_gamma   90.00
#
_symmetry.space_group_name_H-M   'P 1'
#
loop_
_entity.id
_entity.type
_entity.pdbx_description
1 polymer ?
#
loop_
_entity_poly.entity_id
_entity_poly.type
_entity_poly.pdbx_seq_one_letter_code
_entity_poly.pdbx_strand_id
1 'polypeptide(L)'
;ATDRTWLEGEKLFRLTLRVPVSWRADYLRITGQAIGVKRGLVRQLDERVVCGRVDSLVTMHLVGDVEARRAADWMIDRRRQLVSAASQQHSDIDRRRYPTVFHKVGAAFDVVDPAIASDWLPRLLNTPAGHFHSALPNRLPVDVRVAALDYLEAKNDLHQLALARHVVAKPVASAEDKFTSAARVSANAETASDAVSQ
;
A
#
# COMPACT_ATOMS: atom_id res chain seq x y z
N ALA A 1 -22.53 -25.83 19.95
CA ALA A 1 -22.09 -24.47 20.29
C ALA A 1 -20.79 -24.21 19.58
N THR A 2 -20.76 -23.28 18.63
CA THR A 2 -19.56 -22.97 17.85
C THR A 2 -18.79 -21.92 18.64
N ASP A 3 -17.69 -22.31 19.27
CA ASP A 3 -16.78 -21.38 19.94
C ASP A 3 -16.22 -20.41 18.88
N ARG A 4 -16.82 -19.22 18.80
CA ARG A 4 -16.21 -18.06 18.14
C ARG A 4 -15.03 -17.63 19.00
N THR A 5 -13.86 -18.15 18.68
CA THR A 5 -12.62 -17.59 19.19
C THR A 5 -12.42 -16.25 18.50
N TRP A 6 -12.77 -15.17 19.20
CA TRP A 6 -12.39 -13.83 18.78
C TRP A 6 -10.86 -13.81 18.70
N LEU A 7 -10.31 -13.26 17.61
CA LEU A 7 -8.88 -12.97 17.51
C LEU A 7 -8.58 -11.79 18.45
N GLU A 8 -8.67 -12.04 19.76
CA GLU A 8 -8.38 -11.06 20.80
C GLU A 8 -6.86 -10.92 20.94
N GLY A 9 -6.39 -9.71 20.69
CA GLY A 9 -5.04 -9.27 21.06
C GLY A 9 -4.41 -8.37 20.02
N GLU A 10 -4.39 -7.07 20.30
CA GLU A 10 -3.40 -6.18 19.70
C GLU A 10 -2.00 -6.70 20.10
N LYS A 11 -1.21 -7.12 19.10
CA LYS A 11 0.20 -7.50 19.32
C LYS A 11 1.10 -6.35 18.91
N LEU A 12 1.88 -5.87 19.87
CA LEU A 12 2.82 -4.79 19.67
C LEU A 12 4.11 -5.35 19.06
N PHE A 13 4.44 -4.93 17.84
CA PHE A 13 5.68 -5.29 17.17
C PHE A 13 6.65 -4.12 17.24
N ARG A 14 7.91 -4.40 17.59
CA ARG A 14 9.00 -3.42 17.56
C ARG A 14 10.00 -3.82 16.48
N LEU A 15 10.29 -2.88 15.59
CA LEU A 15 11.30 -3.03 14.56
C LEU A 15 12.46 -2.07 14.86
N THR A 16 13.69 -2.58 14.79
CA THR A 16 14.91 -1.78 14.89
C THR A 16 15.70 -1.95 13.61
N LEU A 17 15.99 -0.84 12.93
CA LEU A 17 16.65 -0.83 11.64
C LEU A 17 18.02 -0.17 11.76
N ARG A 18 19.02 -0.74 11.08
CA ARG A 18 20.30 -0.09 10.86
C ARG A 18 20.22 0.66 9.53
N VAL A 19 20.30 1.98 9.59
CA VAL A 19 20.27 2.85 8.41
C VAL A 19 21.62 3.56 8.23
N PRO A 20 21.97 3.98 6.99
CA PRO A 20 23.14 4.83 6.77
C PRO A 20 23.07 6.14 7.56
N VAL A 21 24.22 6.72 7.90
CA VAL A 21 24.27 8.03 8.61
C VAL A 21 23.62 9.15 7.79
N SER A 22 23.61 9.03 6.47
CA SER A 22 22.98 9.97 5.56
C SER A 22 21.48 9.74 5.36
N TRP A 23 20.87 8.77 6.06
CA TRP A 23 19.46 8.44 5.88
C TRP A 23 18.55 9.58 6.36
N ARG A 24 17.60 9.99 5.52
CA ARG A 24 16.63 11.05 5.83
C ARG A 24 15.20 10.55 5.87
N ALA A 25 14.81 9.69 4.93
CA ALA A 25 13.49 9.07 4.88
C ALA A 25 13.52 7.78 4.08
N ASP A 26 12.50 6.94 4.27
CA ASP A 26 12.21 5.78 3.45
C ASP A 26 10.78 5.30 3.74
N TYR A 27 10.36 4.18 3.17
CA TYR A 27 9.13 3.50 3.54
C TYR A 27 9.34 2.00 3.76
N LEU A 28 8.54 1.43 4.64
CA LEU A 28 8.43 0.00 4.87
C LEU A 28 7.11 -0.50 4.32
N ARG A 29 7.17 -1.66 3.67
CA ARG A 29 5.98 -2.40 3.30
C ARG A 29 5.82 -3.58 4.25
N ILE A 30 4.64 -3.69 4.85
CA ILE A 30 4.27 -4.74 5.78
C ILE A 30 3.18 -5.56 5.13
N THR A 31 3.53 -6.77 4.71
CA THR A 31 2.56 -7.75 4.20
C THR A 31 2.26 -8.77 5.28
N GLY A 32 0.98 -9.00 5.57
CA GLY A 32 0.52 -10.04 6.47
C GLY A 32 -0.46 -10.98 5.78
N GLN A 33 -0.45 -12.24 6.17
CA GLN A 33 -1.44 -13.22 5.73
C GLN A 33 -2.01 -13.92 6.96
N ALA A 34 -3.34 -13.95 7.05
CA ALA A 34 -4.03 -14.78 8.01
C ALA A 34 -4.24 -16.15 7.38
N ILE A 35 -3.76 -17.20 8.05
CA ILE A 35 -3.89 -18.59 7.60
C ILE A 35 -4.83 -19.29 8.58
N GLY A 36 -5.99 -19.71 8.07
CA GLY A 36 -6.94 -20.55 8.76
C GLY A 36 -6.72 -22.02 8.44
N VAL A 37 -7.37 -22.89 9.23
CA VAL A 37 -7.45 -24.32 8.94
C VAL A 37 -8.91 -24.67 8.70
N LYS A 38 -9.24 -25.06 7.47
CA LYS A 38 -10.53 -25.64 7.11
C LYS A 38 -10.50 -27.10 7.52
N ARG A 39 -11.24 -27.43 8.59
CA ARG A 39 -11.23 -28.78 9.15
C ARG A 39 -11.96 -29.76 8.23
N GLY A 40 -11.31 -30.88 7.94
CA GLY A 40 -11.89 -31.99 7.19
C GLY A 40 -12.64 -32.98 8.08
N LEU A 41 -13.25 -34.01 7.47
CA LEU A 41 -13.96 -35.06 8.21
C LEU A 41 -13.02 -35.85 9.15
N VAL A 42 -11.75 -35.96 8.76
CA VAL A 42 -10.64 -36.50 9.55
C VAL A 42 -9.48 -35.50 9.52
N ARG A 43 -8.64 -35.50 10.56
CA ARG A 43 -7.51 -34.56 10.70
C ARG A 43 -6.54 -34.56 9.50
N GLN A 44 -6.41 -35.68 8.78
CA GLN A 44 -5.56 -35.75 7.59
C GLN A 44 -6.11 -34.95 6.39
N LEU A 45 -7.38 -34.54 6.44
CA LEU A 45 -8.05 -33.73 5.41
C LEU A 45 -8.16 -32.25 5.81
N ASP A 46 -7.48 -31.83 6.89
CA ASP A 46 -7.42 -30.43 7.27
C ASP A 46 -6.62 -29.63 6.22
N GLU A 47 -7.22 -28.58 5.68
CA GLU A 47 -6.62 -27.73 4.65
C GLU A 47 -6.24 -26.36 5.23
N ARG A 48 -5.01 -25.90 4.97
CA ARG A 48 -4.60 -24.53 5.29
C ARG A 48 -5.12 -23.58 4.22
N VAL A 49 -5.97 -22.65 4.60
CA VAL A 49 -6.58 -21.67 3.70
C VAL A 49 -6.16 -20.27 4.11
N VAL A 50 -5.83 -19.41 3.14
CA VAL A 50 -5.58 -17.99 3.41
C VAL A 50 -6.93 -17.32 3.62
N CYS A 51 -7.22 -16.93 4.86
CA CYS A 51 -8.48 -16.30 5.24
C CYS A 51 -8.41 -14.77 5.27
N GLY A 52 -7.21 -14.18 5.11
CA GLY A 52 -7.05 -12.73 5.03
C GLY A 52 -5.66 -12.35 4.56
N ARG A 53 -5.55 -11.16 3.97
CA ARG A 53 -4.28 -10.55 3.57
C ARG A 53 -4.32 -9.08 3.94
N VAL A 54 -3.18 -8.55 4.38
CA VAL A 54 -2.97 -7.12 4.60
C VAL A 54 -1.69 -6.70 3.89
N ASP A 55 -1.73 -5.52 3.27
CA ASP A 55 -0.59 -4.90 2.60
C ASP A 55 -0.54 -3.42 2.99
N SER A 56 0.21 -3.14 4.06
CA SER A 56 0.34 -1.81 4.62
C SER A 56 1.66 -1.17 4.17
N LEU A 57 1.64 0.13 3.94
CA LEU A 57 2.82 0.92 3.66
C LEU A 57 2.97 1.97 4.75
N VAL A 58 4.17 2.01 5.34
CA VAL A 58 4.52 2.87 6.45
C VAL A 58 5.67 3.75 6.01
N THR A 59 5.46 5.06 5.94
CA THR A 59 6.55 5.99 5.67
C THR A 59 7.27 6.35 6.97
N MET A 60 8.58 6.58 6.84
CA MET A 60 9.47 6.91 7.94
C MET A 60 10.34 8.10 7.54
N HIS A 61 10.66 8.94 8.53
CA HIS A 61 11.56 10.06 8.32
C HIS A 61 12.42 10.29 9.57
N LEU A 62 13.55 10.97 9.37
CA LEU A 62 14.42 11.46 10.42
C LEU A 62 13.70 12.53 11.24
N VAL A 63 13.75 12.43 12.57
CA VAL A 63 13.12 13.42 13.44
C VAL A 63 13.83 14.77 13.29
N GLY A 64 13.04 15.83 13.14
CA GLY A 64 13.54 17.19 12.89
C GLY A 64 13.70 17.55 11.42
N ASP A 65 13.71 16.57 10.51
CA ASP A 65 13.78 16.81 9.07
C ASP A 65 12.39 17.10 8.49
N VAL A 66 12.06 18.39 8.39
CA VAL A 66 10.74 18.88 7.94
C VAL A 66 10.46 18.52 6.48
N GLU A 67 11.48 18.52 5.63
CA GLU A 67 11.37 18.18 4.21
C GLU A 67 11.08 16.69 4.05
N ALA A 68 11.85 15.83 4.72
CA ALA A 68 11.65 14.39 4.73
C ALA A 68 10.27 14.00 5.25
N ARG A 69 9.80 14.65 6.32
CA ARG A 69 8.43 14.47 6.83
C ARG A 69 7.39 14.84 5.78
N ARG A 70 7.51 16.00 5.12
CA ARG A 70 6.55 16.45 4.10
C ARG A 70 6.48 15.47 2.93
N ALA A 71 7.62 14.98 2.44
CA ALA A 71 7.65 14.00 1.37
C ALA A 71 7.00 12.67 1.80
N ALA A 72 7.25 12.22 3.03
CA ALA A 72 6.65 11.01 3.59
C ALA A 72 5.12 11.13 3.70
N ASP A 73 4.62 12.26 4.20
CA ASP A 73 3.18 12.54 4.31
C ASP A 73 2.53 12.64 2.92
N TRP A 74 3.17 13.36 1.98
CA TRP A 74 2.69 13.50 0.61
C TRP A 74 2.57 12.14 -0.11
N MET A 75 3.57 11.26 0.00
CA MET A 75 3.51 9.93 -0.60
C MET A 75 2.31 9.10 -0.10
N ILE A 76 2.02 9.16 1.21
CA ILE A 76 0.88 8.46 1.81
C ILE A 76 -0.45 9.01 1.26
N ASP A 77 -0.57 10.34 1.19
CA ASP A 77 -1.80 10.96 0.69
C ASP A 77 -2.05 10.62 -0.78
N ARG A 78 -1.00 10.61 -1.63
CA ARG A 78 -1.15 10.18 -3.03
C ARG A 78 -1.44 8.70 -3.19
N ARG A 79 -0.89 7.84 -2.33
CA ARG A 79 -1.28 6.42 -2.29
C ARG A 79 -2.77 6.28 -2.01
N ARG A 80 -3.29 6.98 -1.00
CA ARG A 80 -4.73 6.95 -0.65
C ARG A 80 -5.59 7.43 -1.81
N GLN A 81 -5.21 8.52 -2.46
CA GLN A 81 -5.93 9.04 -3.62
C GLN A 81 -5.94 8.03 -4.78
N LEU A 82 -4.81 7.40 -5.08
CA LEU A 82 -4.72 6.33 -6.08
C LEU A 82 -5.64 5.14 -5.75
N VAL A 83 -5.59 4.65 -4.51
CA VAL A 83 -6.42 3.51 -4.07
C VAL A 83 -7.91 3.87 -4.12
N SER A 84 -8.26 5.10 -3.73
CA SER A 84 -9.64 5.61 -3.80
C SER A 84 -10.13 5.70 -5.25
N ALA A 85 -9.35 6.32 -6.15
CA ALA A 85 -9.68 6.44 -7.57
C ALA A 85 -9.83 5.07 -8.24
N ALA A 86 -8.95 4.12 -7.93
CA ALA A 86 -9.02 2.74 -8.42
C ALA A 86 -10.30 2.03 -7.94
N SER A 87 -10.65 2.18 -6.67
CA SER A 87 -11.85 1.58 -6.07
C SER A 87 -13.14 2.16 -6.64
N GLN A 88 -13.18 3.49 -6.85
CA GLN A 88 -14.31 4.17 -7.46
C GLN A 88 -14.52 3.69 -8.90
N GLN A 89 -13.45 3.60 -9.69
CA GLN A 89 -13.52 3.07 -11.05
C GLN A 89 -14.04 1.64 -11.08
N HIS A 90 -13.57 0.78 -10.17
CA HIS A 90 -14.04 -0.61 -10.11
C HIS A 90 -15.55 -0.68 -9.82
N SER A 91 -16.01 0.13 -8.87
CA SER A 91 -17.43 0.26 -8.54
C SER A 91 -18.28 0.75 -9.72
N ASP A 92 -17.77 1.69 -10.51
CA ASP A 92 -18.46 2.21 -11.69
C ASP A 92 -18.55 1.18 -12.82
N ILE A 93 -17.49 0.38 -13.03
CA ILE A 93 -17.52 -0.74 -13.97
C ILE A 93 -18.55 -1.77 -13.52
N ASP A 94 -18.56 -2.15 -12.24
CA ASP A 94 -19.52 -3.12 -11.71
C ASP A 94 -20.96 -2.63 -11.85
N ARG A 95 -21.23 -1.35 -11.56
CA ARG A 95 -22.55 -0.74 -11.78
C ARG A 95 -23.00 -0.80 -13.24
N ARG A 96 -22.08 -0.62 -14.20
CA ARG A 96 -22.38 -0.73 -15.64
C ARG A 96 -22.59 -2.18 -16.08
N ARG A 97 -21.95 -3.14 -15.40
CA ARG A 97 -22.07 -4.59 -15.67
C ARG A 97 -23.35 -5.22 -15.17
N TYR A 98 -24.14 -4.54 -14.35
CA TYR A 98 -25.49 -4.95 -13.99
C TYR A 98 -26.51 -4.19 -14.84
N PRO A 99 -26.75 -4.59 -16.11
CA PRO A 99 -27.90 -4.10 -16.81
C PRO A 99 -29.15 -4.58 -16.07
N THR A 100 -30.11 -3.67 -15.91
CA THR A 100 -31.50 -4.06 -15.70
C THR A 100 -31.89 -5.11 -16.73
N VAL A 101 -32.70 -6.09 -16.33
CA VAL A 101 -33.09 -7.30 -17.08
C VAL A 101 -33.50 -7.08 -18.55
N PHE A 102 -33.79 -5.84 -18.96
CA PHE A 102 -34.15 -5.43 -20.31
C PHE A 102 -32.97 -5.22 -21.31
N HIS A 103 -31.69 -5.22 -20.92
CA HIS A 103 -30.57 -5.04 -21.87
C HIS A 103 -29.96 -6.34 -22.45
N LYS A 104 -30.52 -7.52 -22.16
CA LYS A 104 -30.07 -8.79 -22.76
C LYS A 104 -30.15 -8.83 -24.29
N VAL A 105 -30.90 -7.90 -24.91
CA VAL A 105 -31.04 -7.79 -26.36
C VAL A 105 -30.02 -6.82 -26.99
N GLY A 106 -29.44 -5.90 -26.21
CA GLY A 106 -28.46 -4.92 -26.71
C GLY A 106 -27.00 -5.35 -26.56
N ALA A 107 -26.67 -6.20 -25.58
CA ALA A 107 -25.29 -6.62 -25.28
C ALA A 107 -24.66 -7.56 -26.32
N ALA A 108 -25.41 -8.01 -27.33
CA ALA A 108 -24.86 -8.79 -28.46
C ALA A 108 -24.09 -7.92 -29.47
N PHE A 109 -24.21 -6.59 -29.39
CA PHE A 109 -23.52 -5.65 -30.27
C PHE A 109 -22.53 -4.80 -29.48
N ASP A 110 -21.34 -5.36 -29.33
CA ASP A 110 -20.07 -4.61 -29.26
C ASP A 110 -19.87 -3.65 -28.07
N VAL A 111 -19.86 -4.21 -26.86
CA VAL A 111 -19.17 -3.58 -25.73
C VAL A 111 -17.94 -4.42 -25.41
N VAL A 112 -16.83 -4.11 -26.08
CA VAL A 112 -15.50 -4.56 -25.64
C VAL A 112 -15.23 -3.88 -24.31
N ASP A 113 -15.62 -4.53 -23.23
CA ASP A 113 -15.40 -4.07 -21.87
C ASP A 113 -13.88 -3.99 -21.67
N PRO A 114 -13.26 -2.81 -21.49
CA PRO A 114 -11.82 -2.72 -21.35
C PRO A 114 -11.42 -3.40 -20.04
N ALA A 115 -11.00 -4.66 -20.15
CA ALA A 115 -10.56 -5.44 -19.02
C ALA A 115 -9.22 -4.89 -18.52
N ILE A 116 -9.29 -3.99 -17.53
CA ILE A 116 -8.12 -3.62 -16.74
C ILE A 116 -7.72 -4.88 -15.96
N ALA A 117 -6.49 -5.36 -16.14
CA ALA A 117 -6.00 -6.55 -15.46
C ALA A 117 -6.08 -6.36 -13.94
N SER A 118 -6.74 -7.25 -13.20
CA SER A 118 -7.03 -7.08 -11.76
C SER A 118 -5.80 -6.90 -10.87
N ASP A 119 -4.61 -7.26 -11.35
CA ASP A 119 -3.34 -7.17 -10.63
C ASP A 119 -2.56 -5.87 -10.88
N TRP A 120 -3.09 -4.95 -11.70
CA TRP A 120 -2.40 -3.71 -12.08
C TRP A 120 -2.04 -2.83 -10.89
N LEU A 121 -2.96 -2.63 -9.95
CA LEU A 121 -2.76 -1.74 -8.79
C LEU A 121 -1.73 -2.34 -7.83
N PRO A 122 -1.83 -3.61 -7.40
CA PRO A 122 -0.76 -4.26 -6.65
C PRO A 122 0.59 -4.16 -7.36
N ARG A 123 0.65 -4.39 -8.67
CA ARG A 123 1.90 -4.30 -9.44
C ARG A 123 2.50 -2.89 -9.39
N LEU A 124 1.68 -1.87 -9.58
CA LEU A 124 2.07 -0.46 -9.52
C LEU A 124 2.58 -0.06 -8.12
N LEU A 125 1.81 -0.36 -7.07
CA LEU A 125 2.18 -0.06 -5.68
C LEU A 125 3.51 -0.73 -5.29
N ASN A 126 3.79 -1.89 -5.88
CA ASN A 126 4.98 -2.71 -5.60
C ASN A 126 6.15 -2.43 -6.54
N THR A 127 5.98 -1.54 -7.52
CA THR A 127 7.05 -1.17 -8.44
C THR A 127 8.14 -0.42 -7.66
N PRO A 128 9.43 -0.84 -7.72
CA PRO A 128 10.51 -0.11 -7.09
C PRO A 128 10.60 1.34 -7.58
N ALA A 129 11.11 2.24 -6.75
CA ALA A 129 11.37 3.60 -7.20
C ALA A 129 12.33 3.60 -8.42
N GLY A 130 12.11 4.50 -9.38
CA GLY A 130 12.88 4.61 -10.63
C GLY A 130 12.41 3.74 -11.80
N HIS A 131 11.47 2.80 -11.60
CA HIS A 131 11.00 1.87 -12.65
C HIS A 131 9.56 2.17 -13.15
N PHE A 132 9.17 3.44 -13.19
CA PHE A 132 7.77 3.84 -13.31
C PHE A 132 7.18 3.75 -14.73
N HIS A 133 7.98 3.98 -15.77
CA HIS A 133 7.49 4.07 -17.14
C HIS A 133 6.93 2.73 -17.68
N SER A 134 7.37 1.60 -17.14
CA SER A 134 6.87 0.27 -17.52
C SER A 134 5.69 -0.22 -16.67
N ALA A 135 5.36 0.48 -15.59
CA ALA A 135 4.40 -0.02 -14.60
C ALA A 135 2.94 0.37 -14.90
N LEU A 136 2.71 1.42 -15.70
CA LEU A 136 1.37 1.91 -15.99
C LEU A 136 0.77 1.20 -17.20
N PRO A 137 -0.40 0.54 -17.06
CA PRO A 137 -1.15 0.06 -18.20
C PRO A 137 -1.58 1.21 -19.11
N ASN A 138 -1.44 1.03 -20.43
CA ASN A 138 -1.84 2.03 -21.43
C ASN A 138 -3.35 2.35 -21.45
N ARG A 139 -4.17 1.55 -20.74
CA ARG A 139 -5.64 1.61 -20.76
C ARG A 139 -6.28 1.98 -19.42
N LEU A 140 -5.55 2.71 -18.57
CA LEU A 140 -6.18 3.26 -17.36
C LEU A 140 -7.08 4.45 -17.69
N PRO A 141 -8.24 4.60 -17.03
CA PRO A 141 -9.02 5.83 -17.06
C PRO A 141 -8.16 7.03 -16.66
N VAL A 142 -8.51 8.20 -17.19
CA VAL A 142 -7.70 9.42 -17.03
C VAL A 142 -7.45 9.73 -15.56
N ASP A 143 -8.50 9.69 -14.72
CA ASP A 143 -8.40 10.04 -13.30
C ASP A 143 -7.48 9.07 -12.53
N VAL A 144 -7.63 7.77 -12.79
CA VAL A 144 -6.78 6.73 -12.20
C VAL A 144 -5.33 6.89 -12.65
N ARG A 145 -5.11 7.24 -13.92
CA ARG A 145 -3.77 7.48 -14.48
C ARG A 145 -3.11 8.71 -13.85
N VAL A 146 -3.85 9.81 -13.67
CA VAL A 146 -3.35 11.01 -12.99
C VAL A 146 -2.97 10.68 -11.55
N ALA A 147 -3.86 10.06 -10.79
CA ALA A 147 -3.57 9.66 -9.40
C ALA A 147 -2.38 8.70 -9.31
N ALA A 148 -2.21 7.81 -10.30
CA ALA A 148 -1.08 6.92 -10.38
C ALA A 148 0.23 7.66 -10.63
N LEU A 149 0.25 8.62 -11.55
CA LEU A 149 1.42 9.46 -11.81
C LEU A 149 1.80 10.30 -10.57
N ASP A 150 0.83 10.94 -9.92
CA ASP A 150 1.04 11.70 -8.68
C ASP A 150 1.66 10.81 -7.57
N TYR A 151 1.19 9.58 -7.43
CA TYR A 151 1.77 8.63 -6.46
C TYR A 151 3.20 8.24 -6.82
N LEU A 152 3.48 7.97 -8.09
CA LEU A 152 4.82 7.59 -8.55
C LEU A 152 5.82 8.75 -8.38
N GLU A 153 5.39 9.97 -8.65
CA GLU A 153 6.17 11.20 -8.39
C GLU A 153 6.48 11.33 -6.90
N ALA A 154 5.47 11.30 -6.03
CA ALA A 154 5.68 11.41 -4.59
C ALA A 154 6.57 10.28 -4.02
N LYS A 155 6.47 9.06 -4.59
CA LYS A 155 7.34 7.93 -4.26
C LYS A 155 8.79 8.17 -4.72
N ASN A 156 8.98 8.75 -5.89
CA ASN A 156 10.30 9.12 -6.39
C ASN A 156 10.94 10.19 -5.51
N ASP A 157 10.18 11.23 -5.13
CA ASP A 157 10.69 12.32 -4.29
C ASP A 157 11.16 11.81 -2.92
N LEU A 158 10.38 10.93 -2.29
CA LEU A 158 10.80 10.28 -1.04
C LEU A 158 12.07 9.45 -1.26
N HIS A 159 12.18 8.73 -2.38
CA HIS A 159 13.36 7.94 -2.71
C HIS A 159 14.61 8.81 -2.95
N GLN A 160 14.46 9.97 -3.58
CA GLN A 160 15.57 10.91 -3.74
C GLN A 160 16.11 11.39 -2.41
N LEU A 161 15.24 11.60 -1.41
CA LEU A 161 15.68 11.94 -0.04
C LEU A 161 16.39 10.78 0.66
N ALA A 162 16.01 9.53 0.36
CA ALA A 162 16.70 8.34 0.85
C ALA A 162 18.13 8.21 0.27
N LEU A 163 18.30 8.60 -1.01
CA LEU A 163 19.58 8.55 -1.72
C LEU A 163 20.46 9.78 -1.48
N ALA A 164 19.84 10.93 -1.19
CA ALA A 164 20.54 12.18 -0.97
C ALA A 164 21.53 12.01 0.18
N ARG A 165 22.82 12.00 -0.14
CA ARG A 165 23.86 12.02 0.87
C ARG A 165 23.70 13.30 1.66
N HIS A 166 23.35 13.18 2.93
CA HIS A 166 23.44 14.28 3.87
C HIS A 166 24.89 14.76 3.88
N VAL A 167 25.17 15.86 3.17
CA VAL A 167 26.41 16.60 3.33
C VAL A 167 26.26 17.24 4.70
N VAL A 168 26.77 16.54 5.71
CA VAL A 168 26.81 17.06 7.08
C VAL A 168 27.62 18.36 7.00
N ALA A 169 26.95 19.50 7.17
CA ALA A 169 27.64 20.76 7.41
C ALA A 169 28.58 20.51 8.59
N LYS A 170 29.87 20.77 8.37
CA LYS A 170 30.98 20.44 9.25
C LYS A 170 30.57 20.67 10.72
N PRO A 171 30.62 19.65 11.58
CA PRO A 171 30.17 19.79 12.95
C PRO A 171 31.01 20.87 13.64
N VAL A 172 30.34 21.91 14.13
CA VAL A 172 30.91 22.82 15.12
C VAL A 172 31.14 21.95 16.35
N ALA A 173 32.41 21.70 16.67
CA ALA A 173 32.81 20.83 17.76
C ALA A 173 32.15 21.27 19.07
N SER A 174 31.21 20.47 19.58
CA SER A 174 30.82 20.48 20.97
C SER A 174 30.54 19.06 21.43
N ALA A 175 30.97 18.83 22.67
CA ALA A 175 31.28 17.57 23.31
C ALA A 175 30.20 16.49 23.23
N GLU A 176 30.70 15.24 23.17
CA GLU A 176 30.09 13.98 23.59
C GLU A 176 28.59 14.02 23.91
N ASP A 177 27.77 13.62 22.95
CA ASP A 177 26.41 13.18 23.23
C ASP A 177 26.06 11.92 22.44
N LYS A 178 25.59 10.89 23.16
CA LYS A 178 25.21 9.58 22.60
C LYS A 178 23.98 9.76 21.72
N PHE A 179 24.17 9.92 20.42
CA PHE A 179 23.09 10.11 19.45
C PHE A 179 22.24 8.83 19.31
N THR A 180 21.17 8.78 20.10
CA THR A 180 20.06 7.85 19.89
C THR A 180 19.11 8.51 18.90
N SER A 181 19.31 8.30 17.60
CA SER A 181 18.43 8.86 16.57
C SER A 181 17.08 8.17 16.61
N ALA A 182 16.06 8.83 17.16
CA ALA A 182 14.68 8.36 17.10
C ALA A 182 14.13 8.61 15.70
N ALA A 183 13.61 7.57 15.03
CA ALA A 183 12.78 7.72 13.84
C ALA A 183 11.32 7.81 14.28
N ARG A 184 10.53 8.70 13.65
CA ARG A 184 9.08 8.76 13.87
C ARG A 184 8.39 7.94 12.80
N VAL A 185 7.45 7.12 13.23
CA VAL A 185 6.63 6.27 12.37
C VAL A 185 5.26 6.91 12.24
N SER A 186 4.87 7.30 11.03
CA SER A 186 3.49 7.62 10.70
C SER A 186 2.82 6.36 10.18
N ALA A 187 2.31 5.53 11.09
CA ALA A 187 1.50 4.37 10.72
C ALA A 187 0.04 4.81 10.61
N ASN A 188 -0.52 4.71 9.41
CA ASN A 188 -1.96 4.76 9.24
C ASN A 188 -2.48 3.33 9.31
N ALA A 189 -3.12 3.00 10.42
CA ALA A 189 -3.91 1.78 10.52
C ALA A 189 -5.14 1.93 9.62
N GLU A 190 -5.00 1.58 8.34
CA GLU A 190 -6.16 1.28 7.50
C GLU A 190 -6.75 -0.03 8.03
N THR A 191 -7.77 0.12 8.88
CA THR A 191 -8.62 -0.98 9.33
C THR A 191 -9.31 -1.59 8.12
N ALA A 192 -8.79 -2.72 7.65
CA ALA A 192 -9.52 -3.63 6.77
C ALA A 192 -10.66 -4.26 7.59
N SER A 193 -11.79 -3.54 7.68
CA SER A 193 -12.99 -3.99 8.40
C SER A 193 -14.06 -4.62 7.50
N ASP A 194 -13.87 -4.70 6.19
CA ASP A 194 -14.88 -5.25 5.29
C ASP A 194 -14.30 -6.34 4.39
N ALA A 195 -14.53 -7.60 4.77
CA ALA A 195 -14.75 -8.74 3.87
C ALA A 195 -14.92 -10.05 4.67
N VAL A 196 -16.00 -10.19 5.44
CA VAL A 196 -16.56 -11.52 5.77
C VAL A 196 -18.08 -11.43 5.66
N SER A 197 -18.58 -11.54 4.44
CA SER A 197 -19.96 -11.95 4.13
C SER A 197 -20.00 -12.44 2.68
N GLN A 198 -19.62 -13.70 2.51
CA GLN A 198 -20.19 -14.62 1.51
C GLN A 198 -20.33 -15.98 2.18
#